data_AF-A0A800A136-F1
#
_entry.id   AF-A0A800A136-F1
#
_cell.length_a   1.000
_cell.length_b   1.000
_cell.length_c   1.000
_cell.angle_alpha   90.00
_cell.angle_beta   90.00
_cell.angle_gamma   90.00
#
_symmetry.space_group_name_H-M   'P 1'
#
loop_
_entity.id
_entity.type
_entity.pdbx_description
1 polymer ?
#
loop_
_entity_poly.entity_id
_entity_poly.type
_entity_poly.pdbx_seq_one_letter_code
_entity_poly.pdbx_strand_id
1 'polypeptide(L)' 'MVTIIIDGIEVKAKKGTNILWVALDNGLYIPNLCAVREMHPPFASCRLCFVEIEGRSAPVTACTE' A
#
# COMPACT_ATOMS: atom_id res chain seq x y z
N MET A 1 7.82 -12.08 -8.79
CA MET A 1 7.16 -10.77 -8.96
C MET A 1 5.70 -11.03 -9.27
N VAL A 2 4.83 -10.09 -8.93
CA VAL A 2 3.41 -10.07 -9.29
C VAL A 2 3.12 -8.75 -9.99
N THR A 3 2.15 -8.75 -10.90
CA THR A 3 1.64 -7.54 -11.52
C THR A 3 0.37 -7.12 -10.80
N ILE A 4 0.30 -5.86 -10.40
CA ILE A 4 -0.91 -5.23 -9.85
C ILE A 4 -1.21 -3.95 -10.62
N ILE A 5 -2.45 -3.47 -10.52
CA ILE A 5 -2.89 -2.22 -11.13
C ILE A 5 -3.22 -1.25 -10.01
N ILE A 6 -2.59 -0.09 -9.98
CA ILE A 6 -2.87 1.01 -9.04
C ILE A 6 -3.29 2.21 -9.89
N ASP A 7 -4.50 2.73 -9.69
CA ASP A 7 -5.06 3.87 -10.43
C ASP A 7 -4.94 3.74 -11.96
N GLY A 8 -5.13 2.52 -12.48
CA GLY A 8 -5.00 2.21 -13.92
C GLY A 8 -3.57 2.01 -14.43
N ILE A 9 -2.57 2.12 -13.55
CA ILE A 9 -1.15 1.96 -13.89
C ILE A 9 -0.69 0.55 -13.51
N GLU A 10 -0.09 -0.15 -14.47
CA GLU A 10 0.50 -1.47 -14.24
C GLU A 10 1.83 -1.35 -13.48
N VAL A 11 1.92 -2.03 -12.34
CA VAL A 11 3.10 -2.00 -11.46
C VAL A 11 3.59 -3.42 -11.18
N LYS A 12 4.90 -3.63 -11.25
CA LYS A 12 5.54 -4.89 -10.84
C LYS A 12 5.97 -4.81 -9.39
N ALA A 13 5.43 -5.71 -8.57
CA ALA A 13 5.74 -5.78 -7.15
C ALA A 13 6.38 -7.12 -6.77
N LYS A 14 7.14 -7.12 -5.68
CA LYS A 14 7.52 -8.37 -5.01
C LYS A 14 6.34 -8.87 -4.19
N LYS A 15 6.03 -10.17 -4.30
CA LYS A 15 4.95 -10.77 -3.52
C LYS A 15 5.24 -10.60 -2.02
N GLY A 16 4.24 -10.13 -1.26
CA GLY A 16 4.36 -9.87 0.18
C GLY A 16 4.92 -8.49 0.55
N THR A 17 5.15 -7.62 -0.43
CA THR A 17 5.44 -6.19 -0.16
C THR A 17 4.13 -5.43 0.02
N ASN A 18 4.05 -4.61 1.07
CA ASN A 18 2.85 -3.84 1.35
C ASN A 18 2.55 -2.83 0.22
N ILE A 19 1.27 -2.65 -0.10
CA ILE A 19 0.75 -1.76 -1.14
C ILE A 19 1.30 -0.35 -0.98
N LEU A 20 1.43 0.16 0.25
CA LEU A 20 2.00 1.47 0.52
C LEU A 20 3.40 1.62 -0.08
N TRP A 21 4.27 0.63 0.11
CA TRP A 21 5.63 0.69 -0.42
C TRP A 21 5.67 0.51 -1.93
N VAL A 22 4.83 -0.39 -2.46
CA VAL A 22 4.71 -0.57 -3.90
C VAL A 22 4.29 0.73 -4.60
N ALA A 23 3.30 1.45 -4.06
CA ALA A 23 2.85 2.72 -4.60
C ALA A 23 3.96 3.78 -4.55
N LEU A 24 4.55 4.02 -3.37
CA LEU A 24 5.56 5.05 -3.17
C LEU A 24 6.83 4.80 -4.02
N ASP A 25 7.27 3.54 -4.14
CA ASP A 25 8.44 3.18 -4.95
C ASP A 25 8.21 3.41 -6.46
N ASN A 26 6.93 3.48 -6.88
CA ASN A 26 6.53 3.77 -8.26
C ASN A 26 6.02 5.21 -8.44
N GLY A 27 6.29 6.11 -7.48
CA GLY A 27 5.93 7.52 -7.57
C GLY A 27 4.44 7.82 -7.34
N LEU A 28 3.67 6.83 -6.87
CA LEU A 28 2.25 6.98 -6.54
C LEU A 28 2.13 7.35 -5.07
N TYR A 29 1.79 8.62 -4.83
CA TYR A 29 1.77 9.16 -3.48
C TYR A 29 0.55 8.67 -2.68
N ILE A 30 0.82 8.03 -1.55
CA ILE A 30 -0.18 7.71 -0.52
C ILE A 30 0.27 8.37 0.79
N PRO A 31 -0.54 9.26 1.38
CA PRO A 31 -0.17 9.93 2.62
C PRO A 31 -0.03 8.92 3.76
N ASN A 32 1.07 9.02 4.49
CA ASN A 32 1.35 8.16 5.63
C ASN A 32 2.19 8.92 6.66
N LEU A 33 1.97 8.62 7.94
CA LEU A 33 2.69 9.25 9.05
C LEU A 33 3.36 8.21 9.96
N CYS A 34 2.67 7.09 10.21
CA CYS A 34 3.13 6.07 11.14
C CYS A 34 3.78 4.85 10.45
N ALA A 35 3.98 4.85 9.13
CA ALA A 35 4.57 3.70 8.44
C ALA A 35 6.10 3.85 8.39
N VAL A 36 6.83 2.83 8.85
CA VAL A 36 8.30 2.78 8.82
C VAL A 36 8.71 1.48 8.13
N ARG A 37 9.57 1.55 7.11
CA ARG A 37 9.83 0.43 6.18
C ARG A 37 10.54 -0.74 6.86
N GLU A 38 11.39 -0.45 7.84
CA GLU A 38 12.16 -1.40 8.62
C GLU A 38 11.34 -2.04 9.76
N MET A 39 10.14 -1.54 10.03
CA MET A 39 9.30 -2.00 11.13
C MET A 39 8.19 -2.92 10.64
N HIS A 40 8.19 -4.15 11.16
CA HIS A 40 7.15 -5.14 10.90
C HIS A 40 6.68 -5.74 12.24
N PRO A 41 5.38 -5.66 12.57
CA PRO A 41 4.29 -5.13 11.75
C PRO A 41 4.25 -3.58 11.72
N PRO A 42 3.62 -2.98 10.70
CA PRO A 42 3.34 -1.55 10.67
C PRO A 42 2.37 -1.14 11.79
N PHE A 43 2.53 0.07 12.34
CA PHE A 43 1.69 0.58 13.43
C PHE A 43 0.21 0.76 13.08
N ALA A 44 -0.09 1.13 11.83
CA ALA A 44 -1.43 1.42 11.33
C ALA A 44 -2.27 2.45 12.15
N SER A 45 -1.64 3.26 13.01
CA SER A 45 -2.33 4.18 13.92
C SER A 45 -2.84 5.45 13.24
N CYS A 46 -2.13 5.96 12.23
CA CYS A 46 -2.49 7.25 11.61
C CYS A 46 -3.70 7.18 10.65
N ARG A 47 -3.99 6.00 10.10
CA ARG A 47 -5.09 5.75 9.12
C ARG A 47 -5.12 6.68 7.89
N LEU A 48 -4.04 7.42 7.61
CA LEU A 48 -3.94 8.30 6.44
C LEU A 48 -3.83 7.52 5.12
N CYS A 49 -3.28 6.30 5.16
CA CYS A 49 -3.01 5.49 3.98
C CYS A 49 -4.20 4.62 3.53
N PHE A 50 -5.43 5.07 3.72
CA PHE A 50 -6.59 4.32 3.24
C PHE A 50 -6.61 4.27 1.71
N VAL A 51 -6.85 3.07 1.18
CA VAL A 51 -7.03 2.79 -0.24
C VAL A 51 -8.21 1.85 -0.42
N GLU A 52 -8.83 1.92 -1.60
CA GLU A 52 -9.84 0.96 -2.03
C GLU A 52 -9.16 -0.14 -2.84
N ILE A 53 -9.53 -1.39 -2.57
CA ILE A 53 -9.06 -2.55 -3.33
C ILE A 53 -10.29 -3.22 -3.94
N GLU A 54 -10.23 -3.46 -5.24
CA GLU A 54 -11.30 -4.16 -5.96
C GLU A 54 -11.63 -5.50 -5.28
N GLY A 55 -12.93 -5.73 -5.05
CA GLY A 55 -13.42 -6.93 -4.35
C GLY A 55 -13.40 -6.87 -2.81
N ARG A 56 -12.83 -5.82 -2.20
CA ARG A 56 -13.01 -5.55 -0.75
C ARG A 56 -14.27 -4.73 -0.51
N SER A 57 -14.94 -4.98 0.62
CA SER A 57 -16.19 -4.30 0.97
C SER A 57 -16.00 -2.91 1.60
N ALA A 58 -14.78 -2.57 2.00
CA ALA A 58 -14.46 -1.31 2.66
C ALA A 58 -13.00 -0.91 2.36
N PRO A 59 -12.67 0.40 2.44
CA PRO A 59 -11.29 0.86 2.37
C PRO A 59 -10.41 0.21 3.44
N VAL A 60 -9.18 -0.09 3.06
CA VAL A 60 -8.18 -0.77 3.90
C VAL A 60 -6.92 0.07 3.97
N THR A 61 -6.11 -0.14 5.01
CA THR A 61 -4.84 0.58 5.16
C THR A 61 -3.79 -0.02 4.24
N ALA A 62 -3.27 0.77 3.29
CA ALA A 62 -2.21 0.33 2.37
C ALA A 62 -0.92 -0.08 3.09
N CYS A 63 -0.69 0.40 4.32
CA CYS A 63 0.48 0.01 5.07
C CYS A 63 0.41 -1.40 5.64
N THR A 64 -0.76 -2.06 5.67
CA THR A 64 -0.95 -3.42 6.23
C THR A 64 -1.36 -4.46 5.20
N GLU A 65 -1.68 -4.04 3.98
CA GLU A 65 -2.04 -4.89 2.84
C GLU A 65 -0.87 -4.95 1.85
#